data_AF-A0A5C0SMZ2-F1
#
_entry.id   AF-A0A5C0SMZ2-F1
#
_cell.length_a   1.000
_cell.length_b   1.000
_cell.length_c   1.000
_cell.angle_alpha   90.00
_cell.angle_beta   90.00
_cell.angle_gamma   90.00
#
_symmetry.space_group_name_H-M   'P 1'
#
loop_
_entity.id
_entity.type
_entity.pdbx_description
1 polymer ?
#
loop_
_entity_poly.entity_id
_entity_poly.type
_entity_poly.pdbx_seq_one_letter_code
_entity_poly.pdbx_strand_id
1 'polypeptide(L)' 'MLYSDVYLLETAIDLGITTKASGFDVLFLACAMMTNSKLITDDKKMYDKAVDAGINAELLRETVSSP' A
#
# COMPACT_ATOMS: atom_id res chain seq x y z
N MET A 1 -15.28 -13.21 10.59
CA MET A 1 -13.92 -13.28 9.99
C MET A 1 -13.93 -13.27 8.46
N LEU A 2 -14.91 -13.86 7.77
CA LEU A 2 -14.97 -13.83 6.29
C LEU A 2 -15.22 -12.42 5.70
N TYR A 3 -15.99 -11.56 6.39
CA TYR A 3 -16.38 -10.24 5.89
C TYR A 3 -15.25 -9.20 5.86
N SER A 4 -14.29 -9.29 6.76
CA SER A 4 -13.15 -8.36 6.83
C SER A 4 -12.22 -8.50 5.62
N ASP A 5 -12.15 -9.68 5.01
CA ASP A 5 -11.38 -9.94 3.78
C ASP A 5 -12.05 -9.33 2.55
N VAL A 6 -13.39 -9.26 2.52
CA VAL A 6 -14.14 -8.71 1.38
C VAL A 6 -13.87 -7.23 1.22
N TYR A 7 -13.90 -6.43 2.30
CA TYR A 7 -13.60 -5.00 2.21
C TYR A 7 -12.16 -4.70 1.82
N LEU A 8 -11.21 -5.53 2.29
CA LEU A 8 -9.82 -5.43 1.87
C LEU A 8 -9.69 -5.73 0.38
N LEU A 9 -10.36 -6.78 -0.10
CA LEU A 9 -10.30 -7.18 -1.49
C LEU A 9 -10.99 -6.18 -2.43
N GLU A 10 -12.13 -5.63 -2.05
CA GLU A 10 -12.81 -4.55 -2.80
C GLU A 10 -11.91 -3.31 -2.90
N THR A 11 -11.36 -2.86 -1.78
CA THR A 11 -10.41 -1.73 -1.75
C THR A 11 -9.17 -2.02 -2.62
N ALA A 12 -8.67 -3.26 -2.58
CA ALA A 12 -7.55 -3.69 -3.41
C ALA A 12 -7.90 -3.71 -4.90
N ILE A 13 -9.12 -4.11 -5.28
CA ILE A 13 -9.57 -4.05 -6.68
C ILE A 13 -9.63 -2.59 -7.16
N ASP A 14 -10.23 -1.70 -6.38
CA ASP A 14 -10.35 -0.28 -6.73
C ASP A 14 -8.98 0.40 -6.86
N LEU A 15 -8.07 0.12 -5.91
CA LEU A 15 -6.69 0.59 -5.98
C LEU A 15 -5.96 -0.01 -7.18
N GLY A 16 -6.19 -1.28 -7.52
CA GLY A 16 -5.55 -1.94 -8.65
C GLY A 16 -5.97 -1.31 -9.98
N ILE A 17 -7.25 -0.95 -10.10
CA ILE A 17 -7.79 -0.26 -11.27
C ILE A 17 -7.13 1.11 -11.45
N THR A 18 -6.95 1.88 -10.37
CA THR A 18 -6.44 3.26 -10.42
C THR A 18 -4.91 3.33 -10.49
N THR A 19 -4.21 2.61 -9.61
CA THR A 19 -2.74 2.67 -9.47
C THR A 19 -1.98 1.77 -10.45
N LYS A 20 -2.66 0.79 -11.07
CA LYS A 20 -2.04 -0.28 -11.85
C LYS A 20 -0.94 -1.01 -11.06
N ALA A 21 -1.09 -1.12 -9.74
CA ALA A 21 -0.26 -1.95 -8.88
C ALA A 21 -0.36 -3.43 -9.29
N SER A 22 0.68 -4.22 -8.98
CA SER A 22 0.57 -5.67 -9.13
C SER A 22 -0.46 -6.21 -8.13
N GLY A 23 -1.04 -7.38 -8.42
CA GLY A 23 -2.05 -7.99 -7.54
C GLY A 23 -1.53 -8.28 -6.12
N PHE A 24 -0.22 -8.42 -5.94
CA PHE A 24 0.38 -8.57 -4.62
C PHE A 24 0.56 -7.22 -3.94
N ASP A 25 1.16 -6.24 -4.61
CA ASP A 25 1.41 -4.91 -4.04
C ASP A 25 0.13 -4.23 -3.59
N VAL A 26 -0.95 -4.40 -4.37
CA VAL A 26 -2.20 -3.71 -4.13
C VAL A 26 -2.88 -4.13 -2.81
N LEU A 27 -2.61 -5.34 -2.32
CA LEU A 27 -3.10 -5.79 -1.01
C LEU A 27 -2.46 -5.01 0.13
N PHE A 28 -1.16 -4.72 0.03
CA PHE A 28 -0.46 -3.90 1.02
C PHE A 28 -0.89 -2.43 0.93
N LEU A 29 -1.10 -1.90 -0.27
CA LEU A 29 -1.65 -0.56 -0.47
C LEU A 29 -3.03 -0.43 0.20
N ALA A 30 -3.93 -1.38 -0.08
CA ALA A 30 -5.27 -1.41 0.51
C ALA A 30 -5.23 -1.53 2.03
N CYS A 31 -4.37 -2.42 2.56
CA CYS A 31 -4.21 -2.60 3.99
C CYS A 31 -3.71 -1.31 4.67
N ALA A 32 -2.68 -0.67 4.11
CA ALA A 32 -2.15 0.59 4.65
C ALA A 32 -3.19 1.71 4.63
N MET A 33 -3.93 1.85 3.53
CA MET A 33 -5.00 2.83 3.38
C MET A 33 -6.13 2.62 4.40
N MET A 34 -6.67 1.40 4.49
CA MET A 34 -7.81 1.10 5.36
C MET A 34 -7.48 1.23 6.85
N THR A 35 -6.24 0.94 7.22
CA THR A 35 -5.79 1.00 8.61
C THR A 35 -5.14 2.34 8.97
N ASN A 36 -4.99 3.25 7.99
CA ASN A 36 -4.21 4.49 8.12
C ASN A 36 -2.78 4.23 8.64
N SER A 37 -2.21 3.08 8.28
CA SER A 37 -0.85 2.69 8.67
C SER A 37 0.17 3.26 7.68
N LYS A 38 1.40 3.47 8.15
CA LYS A 38 2.52 3.78 7.26
C LYS A 38 2.93 2.52 6.49
N LEU A 39 2.99 2.61 5.17
CA LEU A 39 3.58 1.59 4.31
C LEU A 39 5.10 1.78 4.27
N ILE A 40 5.86 0.74 4.65
CA ILE A 40 7.31 0.72 4.49
C ILE A 40 7.64 -0.33 3.42
N THR A 41 8.36 0.08 2.38
CA THR A 41 8.75 -0.80 1.27
C THR A 41 10.15 -0.44 0.78
N ASP A 42 10.90 -1.39 0.23
CA ASP A 42 12.15 -1.12 -0.49
C ASP A 42 11.96 -1.10 -2.02
N ASP A 43 10.74 -1.38 -2.49
CA ASP A 43 10.33 -1.28 -3.90
C ASP A 43 9.92 0.16 -4.23
N LYS A 44 10.71 0.83 -5.07
CA LYS A 44 10.47 2.20 -5.50
C LYS A 44 9.14 2.38 -6.24
N LYS A 45 8.74 1.42 -7.09
CA LYS A 45 7.49 1.52 -7.86
C LYS A 45 6.27 1.39 -6.97
N MET A 46 6.35 0.54 -5.95
CA MET A 46 5.28 0.41 -4.96
C MET A 46 5.16 1.68 -4.12
N TYR A 47 6.29 2.24 -3.68
CA TYR A 47 6.34 3.51 -2.96
C TYR A 47 5.70 4.65 -3.77
N ASP A 48 6.09 4.81 -5.05
CA ASP A 48 5.56 5.88 -5.90
C ASP A 48 4.03 5.76 -6.06
N LYS A 49 3.53 4.54 -6.30
CA LYS A 49 2.08 4.28 -6.37
C LYS A 49 1.35 4.57 -5.06
N ALA A 50 1.98 4.29 -3.92
CA ALA A 50 1.41 4.57 -2.61
C ALA A 50 1.26 6.09 -2.39
N VAL A 51 2.32 6.85 -2.68
CA VAL A 51 2.32 8.32 -2.58
C VAL A 51 1.29 8.93 -3.51
N ASP A 52 1.22 8.49 -4.77
CA ASP A 52 0.23 8.94 -5.75
C ASP A 52 -1.21 8.65 -5.31
N ALA A 53 -1.41 7.54 -4.57
CA ALA A 53 -2.70 7.16 -3.98
C ALA A 53 -3.01 7.86 -2.64
N GLY A 54 -2.15 8.77 -2.17
CA GLY A 54 -2.31 9.48 -0.90
C GLY A 54 -2.05 8.63 0.35
N ILE A 55 -1.39 7.48 0.20
CA ILE A 55 -1.02 6.59 1.31
C ILE A 55 0.27 7.11 1.95
N ASN A 56 0.29 7.18 3.28
CA ASN A 56 1.51 7.48 4.03
C ASN A 56 2.53 6.36 3.81
N ALA A 57 3.61 6.65 3.07
CA ALA A 57 4.60 5.66 2.67
C ALA A 57 6.04 6.15 2.90
N GLU A 58 6.94 5.20 3.12
CA GLU A 58 8.36 5.43 3.32
C GLU A 58 9.18 4.39 2.56
N LEU A 59 10.21 4.85 1.84
CA LEU A 59 11.14 3.98 1.12
C LEU A 59 12.28 3.56 2.06
N LEU A 60 12.41 2.27 2.35
CA LEU A 60 13.34 1.72 3.34
C LEU A 60 14.80 2.17 3.13
N ARG A 61 15.22 2.34 1.87
CA ARG A 61 16.60 2.74 1.53
C ARG A 61 16.89 4.20 1.86
N GLU A 62 15.86 5.01 2.01
CA GLU A 62 15.93 6.43 2.37
C GLU A 62 15.63 6.64 3.86
N THR A 63 15.19 5.59 4.56
CA THR A 63 15.10 5.58 6.01
C THR A 63 16.50 5.67 6.60
N VAL A 64 16.84 6.85 7.13
CA VAL A 64 17.98 6.98 8.05
C VAL A 64 17.61 6.20 9.31
N SER A 65 18.17 5.00 9.44
CA SER A 65 18.16 4.28 10.71
C SER A 65 18.75 5.20 11.78
N SER A 66 17.90 5.63 12.72
CA SER A 66 18.42 6.18 13.98
C SER A 66 19.25 5.07 14.66
N PRO A 67 20.47 5.37 15.15
CA PRO A 67 21.32 4.38 15.79
C PRO A 67 20.66 3.69 16.99
#